data_AF-A0A8K0SG16-F1
#
_entry.id   AF-A0A8K0SG16-F1
#
_cell.length_a   1.000
_cell.length_b   1.000
_cell.length_c   1.000
_cell.angle_alpha   90.00
_cell.angle_beta   90.00
_cell.angle_gamma   90.00
#
_symmetry.space_group_name_H-M   'P 1'
#
loop_
_entity.id
_entity.type
_entity.pdbx_description
1 polymer ?
#
loop_
_entity_poly.entity_id
_entity_poly.type
_entity_poly.pdbx_seq_one_letter_code
_entity_poly.pdbx_strand_id
1 'polypeptide(L)'
;MAARPVRESIQEIDDNSWLIGNKVLLSRAPLSQCTWEDGNGGGYLISDATIPLPETRPLSDASDIKLVYDAGGVSAVFIVGEAFCKVRVLDVPRVTREHVTLEWLHRRTWSFAIPKVLHYTEHDGRYYIILSRVPGQTLDSLWVNLSEPMRHHYAERVVDICKELAVPADRSSISGVDGNTLSERYLCGRKVDCSPHNLRKACQELTMDCSALVFYHCDLGPSNILVDPANGSIGIIDWETAGFVPVEWIMTKFRVSSGMNLSNGDELDWRRRVINRMRELGFTDVVEHFVRWGK
;
A
#
# COMPACT_ATOMS: atom_id res chain seq x y z
N MET A 1 -20.51 -22.40 -9.44
CA MET A 1 -20.95 -21.11 -8.85
C MET A 1 -19.99 -20.03 -9.33
N ALA A 2 -20.49 -18.86 -9.74
CA ALA A 2 -19.61 -17.73 -10.02
C ALA A 2 -18.84 -17.37 -8.74
N ALA A 3 -17.56 -17.01 -8.85
CA ALA A 3 -16.81 -16.53 -7.71
C ALA A 3 -17.48 -15.26 -7.15
N ARG A 4 -17.75 -15.21 -5.85
CA ARG A 4 -18.32 -14.03 -5.16
C ARG A 4 -17.49 -12.79 -5.47
N PRO A 5 -18.03 -11.57 -5.59
CA PRO A 5 -17.23 -10.35 -5.72
C PRO A 5 -16.16 -10.17 -4.63
N VAL A 6 -15.09 -9.40 -4.89
CA VAL A 6 -14.00 -9.18 -3.91
C VAL A 6 -14.52 -8.50 -2.63
N ARG A 7 -15.44 -7.55 -2.74
CA ARG A 7 -16.09 -6.89 -1.59
C ARG A 7 -16.94 -7.83 -0.71
N GLU A 8 -17.28 -9.02 -1.22
CA GLU A 8 -18.04 -10.05 -0.50
C GLU A 8 -17.12 -11.18 -0.01
N SER A 9 -15.81 -10.93 0.05
CA SER A 9 -14.84 -11.93 0.50
C SER A 9 -14.86 -12.17 2.01
N ILE A 10 -15.55 -11.35 2.79
CA ILE A 10 -15.82 -11.63 4.20
C ILE A 10 -17.33 -11.86 4.32
N GLN A 11 -17.72 -12.92 5.00
CA GLN A 11 -19.12 -13.28 5.24
C GLN A 11 -19.33 -13.57 6.73
N GLU A 12 -20.50 -13.25 7.24
CA GLU A 12 -20.90 -13.61 8.60
C GLU A 12 -21.30 -15.08 8.68
N ILE A 13 -20.87 -15.76 9.74
CA ILE A 13 -21.40 -17.07 10.14
C ILE A 13 -22.48 -16.82 11.21
N ASP A 14 -22.09 -16.13 12.28
CA ASP A 14 -22.93 -15.66 13.37
C ASP A 14 -22.41 -14.31 13.91
N ASP A 15 -22.95 -13.86 15.05
CA ASP A 15 -22.62 -12.56 15.64
C ASP A 15 -21.19 -12.48 16.20
N ASN A 16 -20.49 -13.60 16.30
CA ASN A 16 -19.16 -13.70 16.89
C ASN A 16 -18.12 -14.29 15.93
N SER A 17 -18.50 -14.66 14.70
CA SER A 17 -17.60 -15.32 13.76
C SER A 17 -17.89 -15.02 12.30
N TRP A 18 -16.82 -14.97 11.52
CA TRP A 18 -16.83 -14.63 10.10
C TRP A 18 -15.95 -15.59 9.31
N LEU A 19 -16.35 -15.84 8.08
CA LEU A 19 -15.55 -16.57 7.10
C LEU A 19 -14.88 -15.58 6.16
N ILE A 20 -13.55 -15.60 6.09
CA ILE A 20 -12.75 -14.81 5.14
C ILE A 20 -12.33 -15.73 4.00
N GLY A 21 -12.82 -15.42 2.80
CA GLY A 21 -12.77 -16.29 1.64
C GLY A 21 -13.55 -17.57 1.91
N ASN A 22 -12.93 -18.71 1.63
CA ASN A 22 -13.42 -20.04 1.99
C ASN A 22 -12.36 -20.81 2.80
N LYS A 23 -11.48 -20.08 3.51
CA LYS A 23 -10.27 -20.64 4.09
C LYS A 23 -10.00 -20.22 5.53
N VAL A 24 -10.31 -18.99 5.90
CA VAL A 24 -9.97 -18.45 7.21
C VAL A 24 -11.23 -18.24 8.03
N LEU A 25 -11.28 -18.84 9.23
CA LEU A 25 -12.28 -18.58 10.25
C LEU A 25 -11.75 -17.50 11.19
N LEU A 26 -12.49 -16.41 11.27
CA LEU A 26 -12.27 -15.32 12.21
C LEU A 26 -13.31 -15.41 13.32
N SER A 27 -12.89 -15.37 14.57
CA SER A 27 -13.81 -15.43 15.71
C SER A 27 -13.44 -14.40 16.79
N ARG A 28 -14.43 -13.94 17.54
CA ARG A 28 -14.18 -13.14 18.74
C ARG A 28 -13.45 -13.97 19.78
N ALA A 29 -12.47 -13.37 20.44
CA ALA A 29 -11.66 -13.99 21.48
C ALA A 29 -11.36 -13.01 22.61
N PRO A 30 -11.15 -13.49 23.84
CA PRO A 30 -10.58 -12.70 24.92
C PRO A 30 -9.18 -12.19 24.57
N LEU A 31 -8.75 -11.07 25.17
CA LEU A 31 -7.43 -10.46 24.93
C LEU A 31 -6.24 -11.42 25.12
N SER A 32 -6.35 -12.38 26.05
CA SER A 32 -5.28 -13.35 26.30
C SER A 32 -5.09 -14.39 25.18
N GLN A 33 -6.02 -14.46 24.22
CA GLN A 33 -6.04 -15.47 23.16
C GLN A 33 -6.16 -14.86 21.76
N CYS A 34 -6.48 -13.56 21.64
CA CYS A 34 -6.67 -12.94 20.34
C CYS A 34 -5.33 -12.75 19.59
N THR A 35 -5.40 -12.81 18.27
CA THR A 35 -4.31 -12.44 17.37
C THR A 35 -4.12 -10.92 17.30
N TRP A 36 -5.21 -10.15 17.38
CA TRP A 36 -5.18 -8.70 17.57
C TRP A 36 -6.44 -8.21 18.29
N GLU A 37 -6.36 -7.00 18.83
CA GLU A 37 -7.40 -6.40 19.66
C GLU A 37 -8.53 -5.76 18.83
N ASP A 38 -9.72 -5.69 19.41
CA ASP A 38 -10.88 -5.03 18.80
C ASP A 38 -11.09 -3.58 19.25
N GLY A 39 -10.23 -3.08 20.15
CA GLY A 39 -10.30 -1.75 20.76
C GLY A 39 -11.31 -1.63 21.91
N ASN A 40 -12.04 -2.69 22.24
CA ASN A 40 -13.14 -2.70 23.21
C ASN A 40 -12.98 -3.77 24.30
N GLY A 41 -11.75 -4.15 24.63
CA GLY A 41 -11.46 -5.11 25.69
C GLY A 41 -11.55 -6.58 25.26
N GLY A 42 -11.67 -6.84 23.96
CA GLY A 42 -11.56 -8.16 23.35
C GLY A 42 -10.65 -8.14 22.12
N GLY A 43 -10.77 -9.15 21.28
CA GLY A 43 -10.04 -9.21 20.04
C GLY A 43 -10.56 -10.29 19.10
N TYR A 44 -9.77 -10.55 18.06
CA TYR A 44 -10.07 -11.53 17.04
C TYR A 44 -9.01 -12.62 17.01
N LEU A 45 -9.45 -13.87 16.89
CA LEU A 45 -8.62 -15.05 16.69
C LEU A 45 -8.81 -15.57 15.27
N ILE A 46 -7.69 -15.86 14.61
CA ILE A 46 -7.67 -16.54 13.31
C ILE A 46 -7.43 -18.04 13.49
N SER A 47 -8.18 -18.82 12.72
CA SER A 47 -7.97 -20.26 12.53
C SER A 47 -8.34 -20.67 11.11
N ASP A 48 -8.00 -21.90 10.72
CA ASP A 48 -8.44 -22.46 9.44
C ASP A 48 -9.93 -22.82 9.49
N ALA A 49 -10.65 -22.56 8.39
CA ALA A 49 -12.03 -22.96 8.25
C ALA A 49 -12.18 -24.49 8.21
N THR A 50 -13.24 -25.00 8.83
CA THR A 50 -13.57 -26.43 8.84
C THR A 50 -14.10 -26.90 7.48
N ILE A 51 -14.05 -28.22 7.26
CA ILE A 51 -14.73 -28.88 6.13
C ILE A 51 -15.77 -29.86 6.72
N PRO A 52 -17.08 -29.72 6.41
CA PRO A 52 -17.67 -28.76 5.48
C PRO A 52 -17.58 -27.31 5.98
N LEU A 53 -17.63 -26.36 5.03
CA LEU A 53 -17.66 -24.93 5.34
C LEU A 53 -18.93 -24.58 6.11
N PRO A 54 -18.87 -23.67 7.09
CA PRO A 54 -20.05 -23.20 7.80
C PRO A 54 -21.01 -22.50 6.84
N GLU A 55 -22.30 -22.50 7.19
CA GLU A 55 -23.27 -21.64 6.49
C GLU A 55 -22.93 -20.18 6.74
N THR A 56 -23.05 -19.36 5.70
CA THR A 56 -22.67 -17.95 5.76
C THR A 56 -23.72 -17.04 5.14
N ARG A 57 -23.79 -15.80 5.62
CA ARG A 57 -24.58 -14.71 5.05
C ARG A 57 -23.69 -13.49 4.74
N PRO A 58 -24.13 -12.57 3.86
CA PRO A 58 -23.42 -11.31 3.64
C PRO A 58 -23.21 -10.52 4.95
N LEU A 59 -22.15 -9.71 5.01
CA LEU A 59 -21.95 -8.79 6.12
C LEU A 59 -23.18 -7.89 6.30
N SER A 60 -23.69 -7.83 7.51
CA SER A 60 -24.78 -6.95 7.91
C SER A 60 -24.26 -5.55 8.23
N ASP A 61 -25.15 -4.55 8.15
CA ASP A 61 -24.83 -3.18 8.57
C ASP A 61 -24.48 -3.09 10.07
N ALA A 62 -24.89 -4.07 10.87
CA ALA A 62 -24.58 -4.17 12.30
C ALA A 62 -23.22 -4.84 12.58
N SER A 63 -22.60 -5.50 11.59
CA SER A 63 -21.31 -6.18 11.73
C SER A 63 -20.21 -5.24 12.26
N ASP A 64 -19.34 -5.73 13.12
CA ASP A 64 -18.14 -4.99 13.53
C ASP A 64 -17.11 -4.85 12.39
N ILE A 65 -17.22 -5.69 11.36
CA ILE A 65 -16.38 -5.63 10.17
C ILE A 65 -16.98 -4.67 9.17
N LYS A 66 -16.24 -3.61 8.83
CA LYS A 66 -16.71 -2.56 7.91
C LYS A 66 -15.86 -2.51 6.65
N LEU A 67 -16.50 -2.58 5.48
CA LEU A 67 -15.86 -2.28 4.20
C LEU A 67 -15.56 -0.78 4.12
N VAL A 68 -14.30 -0.41 3.92
CA VAL A 68 -13.84 0.99 3.85
C VAL A 68 -13.27 1.39 2.49
N TYR A 69 -12.99 0.41 1.63
CA TYR A 69 -12.58 0.65 0.24
C TYR A 69 -13.06 -0.49 -0.65
N ASP A 70 -13.59 -0.16 -1.83
CA ASP A 70 -14.02 -1.11 -2.87
C ASP A 70 -13.62 -0.58 -4.25
N ALA A 71 -12.83 -1.37 -4.97
CA ALA A 71 -12.45 -1.11 -6.36
C ALA A 71 -13.17 -2.05 -7.34
N GLY A 72 -14.48 -2.27 -7.15
CA GLY A 72 -15.36 -2.85 -8.17
C GLY A 72 -14.99 -4.27 -8.61
N GLY A 73 -14.32 -5.04 -7.75
CA GLY A 73 -14.02 -6.46 -7.98
C GLY A 73 -12.53 -6.83 -8.05
N VAL A 74 -11.60 -5.90 -7.91
CA VAL A 74 -10.14 -6.21 -7.89
C VAL A 74 -9.50 -6.03 -6.52
N SER A 75 -10.02 -5.13 -5.69
CA SER A 75 -9.51 -4.85 -4.35
C SER A 75 -10.63 -4.45 -3.41
N ALA A 76 -10.57 -4.89 -2.17
CA ALA A 76 -11.41 -4.42 -1.08
C ALA A 76 -10.59 -4.31 0.20
N VAL A 77 -10.90 -3.33 1.05
CA VAL A 77 -10.28 -3.17 2.36
C VAL A 77 -11.37 -3.09 3.41
N PHE A 78 -11.21 -3.88 4.47
CA PHE A 78 -12.12 -3.93 5.60
C PHE A 78 -11.40 -3.51 6.88
N ILE A 79 -12.07 -2.77 7.74
CA ILE A 79 -11.67 -2.61 9.14
C ILE A 79 -12.21 -3.80 9.92
N VAL A 80 -11.35 -4.42 10.72
CA VAL A 80 -11.66 -5.55 11.62
C VAL A 80 -11.06 -5.24 12.98
N GLY A 81 -11.80 -4.50 13.81
CA GLY A 81 -11.25 -3.94 15.06
C GLY A 81 -10.08 -3.00 14.81
N GLU A 82 -8.94 -3.27 15.46
CA GLU A 82 -7.69 -2.51 15.29
C GLU A 82 -6.79 -3.03 14.16
N ALA A 83 -7.36 -3.75 13.19
CA ALA A 83 -6.67 -4.24 12.00
C ALA A 83 -7.40 -3.89 10.71
N PHE A 84 -6.67 -4.01 9.59
CA PHE A 84 -7.19 -3.89 8.24
C PHE A 84 -7.02 -5.21 7.50
N CYS A 85 -8.10 -5.74 6.92
CA CYS A 85 -8.04 -6.85 5.99
C CYS A 85 -8.10 -6.32 4.55
N LYS A 86 -7.01 -6.46 3.79
CA LYS A 86 -6.98 -6.19 2.36
C LYS A 86 -7.20 -7.48 1.59
N VAL A 87 -8.08 -7.45 0.61
CA VAL A 87 -8.34 -8.57 -0.30
C VAL A 87 -8.14 -8.10 -1.72
N ARG A 88 -7.33 -8.84 -2.50
CA ARG A 88 -6.98 -8.46 -3.87
C ARG A 88 -7.00 -9.62 -4.84
N VAL A 89 -7.36 -9.35 -6.08
CA VAL A 89 -7.02 -10.22 -7.21
C VAL A 89 -5.65 -9.80 -7.72
N LEU A 90 -4.72 -10.75 -7.81
CA LEU A 90 -3.38 -10.50 -8.35
C LEU A 90 -3.42 -10.66 -9.87
N ASP A 91 -3.48 -9.55 -10.60
CA ASP A 91 -3.50 -9.51 -12.06
C ASP A 91 -2.09 -9.41 -12.68
N VAL A 92 -1.08 -9.10 -11.89
CA VAL A 92 0.32 -9.06 -12.29
C VAL A 92 1.02 -10.39 -11.96
N PRO A 93 1.51 -11.15 -12.96
CA PRO A 93 2.17 -12.43 -12.71
C PRO A 93 3.44 -12.29 -11.87
N ARG A 94 3.60 -13.18 -10.89
CA ARG A 94 4.72 -13.22 -9.95
C ARG A 94 4.98 -11.84 -9.32
N VAL A 95 3.93 -11.08 -8.99
CA VAL A 95 4.10 -9.84 -8.23
C VAL A 95 4.67 -10.15 -6.85
N THR A 96 5.55 -9.27 -6.37
CA THR A 96 6.04 -9.31 -4.99
C THR A 96 4.86 -9.03 -4.06
N ARG A 97 4.62 -9.91 -3.08
CA ARG A 97 3.49 -9.71 -2.16
C ARG A 97 3.84 -8.65 -1.13
N GLU A 98 2.85 -7.88 -0.70
CA GLU A 98 3.02 -6.85 0.32
C GLU A 98 3.62 -7.39 1.63
N HIS A 99 3.28 -8.62 2.05
CA HIS A 99 3.87 -9.20 3.26
C HIS A 99 5.39 -9.43 3.13
N VAL A 100 5.89 -9.73 1.93
CA VAL A 100 7.33 -9.91 1.65
C VAL A 100 8.04 -8.56 1.73
N THR A 101 7.44 -7.52 1.16
CA THR A 101 7.95 -6.14 1.28
C THR A 101 7.97 -5.68 2.73
N LEU A 102 6.90 -5.90 3.49
CA LEU A 102 6.81 -5.54 4.90
C LEU A 102 7.82 -6.31 5.75
N GLU A 103 8.04 -7.60 5.48
CA GLU A 103 9.08 -8.38 6.16
C GLU A 103 10.48 -7.78 5.89
N TRP A 104 10.78 -7.38 4.64
CA TRP A 104 12.04 -6.72 4.31
C TRP A 104 12.21 -5.37 5.01
N LEU A 105 11.12 -4.60 5.15
CA LEU A 105 11.11 -3.32 5.86
C LEU A 105 11.33 -3.51 7.37
N HIS A 106 10.67 -4.47 8.02
CA HIS A 106 10.79 -4.69 9.47
C HIS A 106 12.16 -5.19 9.93
N ARG A 107 13.04 -5.58 8.99
CA ARG A 107 14.46 -5.90 9.27
C ARG A 107 15.34 -4.65 9.43
N ARG A 108 14.76 -3.45 9.33
CA ARG A 108 15.45 -2.16 9.39
C ARG A 108 14.73 -1.22 10.35
N THR A 109 15.45 -0.20 10.80
CA THR A 109 14.89 0.89 11.58
C THR A 109 14.56 2.04 10.66
N TRP A 110 13.36 2.59 10.82
CA TRP A 110 12.87 3.71 10.04
C TRP A 110 12.45 4.86 10.94
N SER A 111 12.46 6.08 10.40
CA SER A 111 11.99 7.27 11.08
C SER A 111 10.45 7.40 11.10
N PHE A 112 9.73 6.43 10.53
CA PHE A 112 8.28 6.36 10.41
C PHE A 112 7.76 4.97 10.78
N ALA A 113 6.48 4.89 11.14
CA ALA A 113 5.79 3.64 11.45
C ALA A 113 5.38 2.89 10.18
N ILE A 114 5.37 1.56 10.27
CA ILE A 114 5.01 0.63 9.18
C ILE A 114 4.04 -0.40 9.75
N PRO A 115 2.98 -0.82 9.01
CA PRO A 115 2.06 -1.83 9.50
C PRO A 115 2.76 -3.17 9.74
N LYS A 116 2.34 -3.90 10.77
CA LYS A 116 2.76 -5.28 11.01
C LYS A 116 1.83 -6.24 10.28
N VAL A 117 2.40 -7.30 9.72
CA VAL A 117 1.61 -8.40 9.15
C VAL A 117 1.11 -9.28 10.27
N LEU A 118 -0.21 -9.34 10.45
CA LEU A 118 -0.87 -10.19 11.45
C LEU A 118 -1.21 -11.56 10.86
N HIS A 119 -1.63 -11.60 9.60
CA HIS A 119 -1.91 -12.83 8.85
C HIS A 119 -1.91 -12.56 7.35
N TYR A 120 -1.66 -13.58 6.54
CA TYR A 120 -1.89 -13.53 5.10
C TYR A 120 -2.20 -14.93 4.56
N THR A 121 -2.94 -15.01 3.46
CA THR A 121 -3.22 -16.27 2.78
C THR A 121 -3.56 -16.03 1.31
N GLU A 122 -3.40 -17.07 0.49
CA GLU A 122 -3.87 -17.09 -0.90
C GLU A 122 -4.90 -18.23 -1.06
N HIS A 123 -6.04 -17.90 -1.67
CA HIS A 123 -7.13 -18.83 -1.93
C HIS A 123 -8.05 -18.32 -3.05
N ASP A 124 -8.59 -19.21 -3.88
CA ASP A 124 -9.52 -18.88 -4.98
C ASP A 124 -9.04 -17.72 -5.88
N GLY A 125 -7.74 -17.67 -6.18
CA GLY A 125 -7.14 -16.62 -7.01
C GLY A 125 -7.04 -15.24 -6.35
N ARG A 126 -7.24 -15.16 -5.03
CA ARG A 126 -7.14 -13.94 -4.23
C ARG A 126 -5.99 -14.01 -3.24
N TYR A 127 -5.42 -12.85 -3.00
CA TYR A 127 -4.46 -12.58 -1.94
C TYR A 127 -5.16 -11.82 -0.82
N TYR A 128 -4.99 -12.31 0.40
CA TYR A 128 -5.54 -11.74 1.62
C TYR A 128 -4.38 -11.38 2.53
N ILE A 129 -4.41 -10.17 3.09
CA ILE A 129 -3.46 -9.75 4.13
C ILE A 129 -4.20 -8.98 5.21
N ILE A 130 -3.88 -9.28 6.47
CA ILE A 130 -4.38 -8.60 7.66
C ILE A 130 -3.20 -7.86 8.28
N LEU A 131 -3.36 -6.54 8.38
CA LEU A 131 -2.34 -5.60 8.81
C LEU A 131 -2.76 -4.90 10.09
N SER A 132 -1.83 -4.67 11.01
CA SER A 132 -2.09 -3.84 12.19
C SER A 132 -2.42 -2.41 11.78
N ARG A 133 -3.32 -1.74 12.51
CA ARG A 133 -3.52 -0.29 12.36
C ARG A 133 -2.21 0.46 12.60
N VAL A 134 -1.94 1.43 11.73
CA VAL A 134 -0.94 2.47 11.97
C VAL A 134 -1.71 3.71 12.46
N PRO A 135 -1.35 4.32 13.61
CA PRO A 135 -2.06 5.48 14.15
C PRO A 135 -2.01 6.69 13.22
N GLY A 136 -3.04 7.53 13.31
CA GLY A 136 -3.11 8.82 12.62
C GLY A 136 -4.21 8.92 11.59
N GLN A 137 -4.27 10.08 10.95
CA GLN A 137 -5.17 10.39 9.83
C GLN A 137 -4.34 10.58 8.57
N THR A 138 -4.93 10.34 7.39
CA THR A 138 -4.19 10.54 6.14
C THR A 138 -3.80 12.01 5.99
N LEU A 139 -2.59 12.25 5.48
CA LEU A 139 -2.12 13.58 5.18
C LEU A 139 -3.09 14.28 4.21
N ASP A 140 -3.66 13.52 3.28
CA ASP A 140 -4.72 13.96 2.38
C ASP A 140 -5.91 14.59 3.12
N SER A 141 -6.46 13.90 4.12
CA SER A 141 -7.60 14.42 4.90
C SER A 141 -7.25 15.62 5.77
N LEU A 142 -6.01 15.72 6.24
CA LEU A 142 -5.57 16.79 7.13
C LEU A 142 -5.20 18.06 6.37
N TRP A 143 -4.78 17.94 5.10
CA TRP A 143 -4.02 18.97 4.38
C TRP A 143 -4.68 20.35 4.37
N VAL A 144 -6.00 20.39 4.12
CA VAL A 144 -6.75 21.65 4.01
C VAL A 144 -6.78 22.43 5.32
N ASN A 145 -6.67 21.73 6.46
CA ASN A 145 -6.72 22.30 7.80
C ASN A 145 -5.34 22.56 8.40
N LEU A 146 -4.26 22.11 7.74
CA LEU A 146 -2.90 22.39 8.18
C LEU A 146 -2.55 23.87 7.98
N SER A 147 -1.80 24.42 8.93
CA SER A 147 -1.15 25.72 8.77
C SER A 147 -0.04 25.66 7.71
N GLU A 148 0.29 26.80 7.11
CA GLU A 148 1.38 26.87 6.11
C GLU A 148 2.72 26.30 6.60
N PRO A 149 3.19 26.57 7.84
CA PRO A 149 4.38 25.93 8.37
C PRO A 149 4.29 24.40 8.43
N MET A 150 3.11 23.86 8.78
CA MET A 150 2.92 22.41 8.85
C MET A 150 2.87 21.76 7.47
N ARG A 151 2.26 22.41 6.48
CA ARG A 151 2.30 21.96 5.08
C ARG A 151 3.74 21.89 4.58
N HIS A 152 4.54 22.93 4.86
CA HIS A 152 5.96 22.93 4.51
C HIS A 152 6.72 21.80 5.22
N HIS A 153 6.52 21.68 6.55
CA HIS A 153 7.16 20.65 7.36
C HIS A 153 6.91 19.23 6.85
N TYR A 154 5.66 18.85 6.58
CA TYR A 154 5.37 17.51 6.08
C TYR A 154 5.88 17.27 4.66
N ALA A 155 5.93 18.30 3.82
CA ALA A 155 6.50 18.18 2.47
C ALA A 155 8.01 17.90 2.55
N GLU A 156 8.73 18.62 3.41
CA GLU A 156 10.15 18.34 3.67
C GLU A 156 10.35 16.93 4.22
N ARG A 157 9.51 16.56 5.20
CA ARG A 157 9.62 15.28 5.88
C ARG A 157 9.44 14.09 4.92
N VAL A 158 8.56 14.19 3.94
CA VAL A 158 8.38 13.14 2.92
C VAL A 158 9.56 13.06 1.96
N VAL A 159 10.23 14.17 1.66
CA VAL A 159 11.48 14.12 0.88
C VAL A 159 12.60 13.44 1.68
N ASP A 160 12.68 13.69 2.99
CA ASP A 160 13.63 12.97 3.85
C ASP A 160 13.33 11.46 3.90
N ILE A 161 12.05 11.08 3.96
CA ILE A 161 11.63 9.67 3.86
C ILE A 161 12.03 9.07 2.51
N CYS A 162 11.89 9.80 1.39
CA CYS A 162 12.33 9.32 0.08
C CYS A 162 13.84 9.03 0.06
N LYS A 163 14.64 9.88 0.71
CA LYS A 163 16.09 9.68 0.85
C LYS A 163 16.43 8.49 1.75
N GLU A 164 15.70 8.34 2.85
CA GLU A 164 15.86 7.22 3.76
C GLU A 164 15.51 5.88 3.11
N LEU A 165 14.43 5.86 2.31
CA LEU A 165 13.99 4.68 1.57
C LEU A 165 14.93 4.29 0.44
N ALA A 166 15.74 5.21 -0.10
CA ALA A 166 16.63 5.02 -1.25
C ALA A 166 17.84 4.09 -0.97
N VAL A 167 17.57 2.92 -0.39
CA VAL A 167 18.53 1.85 -0.13
C VAL A 167 18.96 1.25 -1.47
N PRO A 168 20.27 1.14 -1.76
CA PRO A 168 20.77 0.55 -3.00
C PRO A 168 20.32 -0.90 -3.18
N ALA A 169 20.00 -1.26 -4.43
CA ALA A 169 19.70 -2.64 -4.78
C ALA A 169 20.97 -3.50 -4.87
N ASP A 170 20.93 -4.71 -4.33
CA ASP A 170 22.01 -5.70 -4.52
C ASP A 170 22.03 -6.28 -5.95
N ARG A 171 20.93 -6.12 -6.69
CA ARG A 171 20.71 -6.68 -8.01
C ARG A 171 20.45 -5.56 -9.01
N SER A 172 20.93 -5.74 -10.24
CA SER A 172 20.68 -4.82 -11.34
C SER A 172 19.32 -5.03 -12.01
N SER A 173 18.26 -5.32 -11.26
CA SER A 173 16.92 -5.64 -11.78
C SER A 173 15.87 -4.70 -11.18
N ILE A 174 15.00 -4.16 -12.04
CA ILE A 174 13.82 -3.40 -11.61
C ILE A 174 12.76 -4.41 -11.17
N SER A 175 12.64 -4.60 -9.86
CA SER A 175 11.88 -5.68 -9.25
C SER A 175 11.50 -5.33 -7.81
N GLY A 176 10.63 -6.12 -7.19
CA GLY A 176 10.44 -6.05 -5.74
C GLY A 176 11.63 -6.61 -4.96
N VAL A 177 11.50 -6.63 -3.63
CA VAL A 177 12.59 -6.92 -2.70
C VAL A 177 13.14 -8.34 -2.78
N ASP A 178 12.36 -9.28 -3.28
CA ASP A 178 12.68 -10.69 -3.49
C ASP A 178 13.12 -11.00 -4.94
N GLY A 179 13.21 -9.98 -5.80
CA GLY A 179 13.52 -10.11 -7.22
C GLY A 179 12.30 -10.45 -8.11
N ASN A 180 11.11 -10.57 -7.53
CA ASN A 180 9.88 -10.78 -8.27
C ASN A 180 9.36 -9.49 -8.92
N THR A 181 8.26 -9.59 -9.66
CA THR A 181 7.70 -8.47 -10.42
C THR A 181 7.32 -7.30 -9.50
N LEU A 182 7.70 -6.09 -9.91
CA LEU A 182 7.24 -4.83 -9.34
C LEU A 182 5.98 -4.37 -10.09
N SER A 183 4.89 -4.05 -9.37
CA SER A 183 3.63 -3.60 -10.00
C SER A 183 3.62 -2.11 -10.34
N GLU A 184 4.69 -1.60 -10.98
CA GLU A 184 4.79 -0.19 -11.39
C GLU A 184 4.17 0.05 -12.77
N ARG A 185 2.84 0.24 -12.80
CA ARG A 185 2.05 0.33 -14.04
C ARG A 185 2.40 1.52 -14.92
N TYR A 186 2.90 2.61 -14.36
CA TYR A 186 3.28 3.79 -15.16
C TYR A 186 4.49 3.50 -16.07
N LEU A 187 5.26 2.45 -15.77
CA LEU A 187 6.38 2.00 -16.60
C LEU A 187 6.02 0.82 -17.51
N CYS A 188 4.77 0.33 -17.49
CA CYS A 188 4.36 -0.82 -18.30
C CYS A 188 4.01 -0.40 -19.76
N GLY A 189 3.68 0.88 -19.99
CA GLY A 189 3.40 1.45 -21.31
C GLY A 189 1.95 1.19 -21.75
N ARG A 190 1.71 0.93 -23.04
CA ARG A 190 0.35 0.75 -23.59
C ARG A 190 -0.33 -0.55 -23.17
N LYS A 191 0.45 -1.60 -22.87
CA LYS A 191 -0.05 -2.88 -22.37
C LYS A 191 0.44 -3.06 -20.94
N VAL A 192 -0.40 -3.63 -20.08
CA VAL A 192 0.02 -3.97 -18.71
C VAL A 192 0.97 -5.16 -18.76
N ASP A 193 2.25 -4.88 -18.92
CA ASP A 193 3.36 -5.82 -18.74
C ASP A 193 4.36 -5.20 -17.77
N CYS A 194 4.36 -5.68 -16.54
CA CYS A 194 5.24 -5.17 -15.51
C CYS A 194 6.44 -6.09 -15.28
N SER A 195 6.75 -6.99 -16.23
CA SER A 195 7.95 -7.83 -16.15
C SER A 195 9.22 -6.98 -15.99
N PRO A 196 10.22 -7.45 -15.22
CA PRO A 196 11.47 -6.71 -15.03
C PRO A 196 12.16 -6.31 -16.34
N HIS A 197 12.01 -7.11 -17.39
CA HIS A 197 12.51 -6.79 -18.73
C HIS A 197 11.81 -5.58 -19.34
N ASN A 198 10.47 -5.55 -19.32
CA ASN A 198 9.70 -4.43 -19.87
C ASN A 198 9.92 -3.15 -19.05
N LEU A 199 9.92 -3.24 -17.71
CA LEU A 199 10.20 -2.08 -16.86
C LEU A 199 11.58 -1.49 -17.14
N ARG A 200 12.62 -2.34 -17.28
CA ARG A 200 13.96 -1.88 -17.63
C ARG A 200 14.01 -1.21 -19.00
N LYS A 201 13.35 -1.81 -20.00
CA LYS A 201 13.25 -1.23 -21.34
C LYS A 201 12.60 0.14 -21.31
N ALA A 202 11.46 0.28 -20.63
CA ALA A 202 10.77 1.56 -20.47
C ALA A 202 11.67 2.60 -19.80
N CYS A 203 12.37 2.24 -18.73
CA CYS A 203 13.31 3.15 -18.06
C CYS A 203 14.44 3.62 -18.98
N GLN A 204 14.98 2.73 -19.82
CA GLN A 204 16.01 3.09 -20.81
C GLN A 204 15.48 3.99 -21.92
N GLU A 205 14.25 3.75 -22.41
CA GLU A 205 13.58 4.63 -23.38
C GLU A 205 13.28 6.02 -22.80
N LEU A 206 13.03 6.09 -21.49
CA LEU A 206 12.88 7.33 -20.72
C LEU A 206 14.22 7.97 -20.35
N THR A 207 15.35 7.40 -20.78
CA THR A 207 16.71 7.89 -20.53
C THR A 207 17.13 7.91 -19.05
N MET A 208 16.51 7.08 -18.21
CA MET A 208 16.92 6.91 -16.80
C MET A 208 18.15 6.00 -16.66
N ASP A 209 19.01 6.29 -15.69
CA ASP A 209 20.15 5.43 -15.36
C ASP A 209 19.70 4.16 -14.63
N CYS A 210 19.75 3.02 -15.33
CA CYS A 210 19.42 1.71 -14.76
C CYS A 210 20.64 0.95 -14.22
N SER A 211 21.80 1.61 -14.09
CA SER A 211 23.02 1.02 -13.51
C SER A 211 23.01 1.03 -11.97
N ALA A 212 22.35 2.02 -11.38
CA ALA A 212 22.10 2.13 -9.95
C ALA A 212 20.59 2.15 -9.68
N LEU A 213 20.11 1.22 -8.87
CA LEU A 213 18.71 1.15 -8.47
C LEU A 213 18.60 1.36 -6.97
N VAL A 214 17.52 1.99 -6.54
CA VAL A 214 17.21 2.27 -5.14
C VAL A 214 15.81 1.80 -4.80
N PHE A 215 15.60 1.39 -3.56
CA PHE A 215 14.27 1.05 -3.07
C PHE A 215 13.39 2.31 -3.00
N TYR A 216 12.15 2.21 -3.45
CA TYR A 216 11.16 3.28 -3.40
C TYR A 216 9.76 2.70 -3.24
N HIS A 217 8.87 3.46 -2.60
CA HIS A 217 7.49 3.05 -2.36
C HIS A 217 6.67 2.96 -3.65
N CYS A 218 6.97 3.77 -4.67
CA CYS A 218 6.22 3.86 -5.94
C CYS A 218 4.74 4.25 -5.84
N ASP A 219 4.24 4.60 -4.65
CA ASP A 219 2.90 5.16 -4.44
C ASP A 219 2.82 5.99 -3.15
N LEU A 220 3.84 6.83 -2.91
CA LEU A 220 3.96 7.66 -1.70
C LEU A 220 3.08 8.93 -1.78
N GLY A 221 1.80 8.74 -2.09
CA GLY A 221 0.78 9.79 -2.14
C GLY A 221 0.27 10.19 -0.75
N PRO A 222 -0.43 11.33 -0.64
CA PRO A 222 -0.92 11.85 0.65
C PRO A 222 -1.97 10.94 1.31
N SER A 223 -2.64 10.06 0.56
CA SER A 223 -3.55 9.04 1.12
C SER A 223 -2.83 7.88 1.83
N ASN A 224 -1.55 7.66 1.51
CA ASN A 224 -0.74 6.55 2.04
C ASN A 224 0.22 7.00 3.15
N ILE A 225 0.17 8.29 3.51
CA ILE A 225 0.94 8.89 4.60
C ILE A 225 -0.03 9.20 5.73
N LEU A 226 0.17 8.59 6.89
CA LEU A 226 -0.59 8.84 8.10
C LEU A 226 0.20 9.79 9.00
N VAL A 227 -0.49 10.77 9.57
CA VAL A 227 0.06 11.70 10.56
C VAL A 227 -0.75 11.56 11.83
N ASP A 228 -0.07 11.32 12.94
CA ASP A 228 -0.66 11.40 14.27
C ASP A 228 -0.60 12.85 14.78
N PRO A 229 -1.74 13.57 14.86
CA PRO A 229 -1.73 14.96 15.29
C PRO A 229 -1.29 15.15 16.76
N ALA A 230 -1.32 14.10 17.57
CA ALA A 230 -0.98 14.18 18.99
C ALA A 230 0.54 14.35 19.21
N ASN A 231 1.36 13.77 18.34
CA ASN A 231 2.81 13.73 18.49
C ASN A 231 3.59 14.05 17.19
N GLY A 232 2.90 14.27 16.07
CA GLY A 232 3.49 14.55 14.77
C GLY A 232 4.19 13.35 14.11
N SER A 233 4.01 12.13 14.63
CA SER A 233 4.62 10.94 14.05
C SER A 233 3.99 10.62 12.69
N ILE A 234 4.81 10.02 11.82
CA ILE A 234 4.41 9.60 10.49
C ILE A 234 4.33 8.09 10.43
N GLY A 235 3.28 7.60 9.79
CA GLY A 235 3.12 6.23 9.35
C GLY A 235 3.01 6.15 7.82
N ILE A 236 3.47 5.05 7.24
CA ILE A 236 3.34 4.80 5.80
C ILE A 236 2.69 3.44 5.60
N ILE A 237 1.68 3.40 4.73
CA ILE A 237 0.88 2.20 4.42
C ILE A 237 0.87 1.94 2.90
N ASP A 238 0.33 0.79 2.51
CA ASP A 238 0.14 0.38 1.12
C ASP A 238 1.42 0.09 0.32
N TRP A 239 2.23 -0.84 0.84
CA TRP A 239 3.58 -1.16 0.35
C TRP A 239 3.62 -2.14 -0.84
N GLU A 240 2.48 -2.41 -1.45
CA GLU A 240 2.29 -3.43 -2.50
C GLU A 240 2.95 -3.08 -3.84
N THR A 241 3.23 -1.81 -4.09
CA THR A 241 3.89 -1.33 -5.31
C THR A 241 5.37 -0.98 -5.08
N ALA A 242 5.91 -1.19 -3.88
CA ALA A 242 7.28 -0.81 -3.56
C ALA A 242 8.32 -1.79 -4.12
N GLY A 243 9.47 -1.25 -4.53
CA GLY A 243 10.57 -2.05 -5.08
C GLY A 243 11.75 -1.20 -5.53
N PHE A 244 12.67 -1.83 -6.26
CA PHE A 244 13.89 -1.20 -6.74
C PHE A 244 13.68 -0.57 -8.12
N VAL A 245 13.99 0.72 -8.24
CA VAL A 245 13.80 1.55 -9.44
C VAL A 245 14.98 2.51 -9.64
N PRO A 246 15.17 3.10 -10.84
CA PRO A 246 16.10 4.21 -11.02
C PRO A 246 15.78 5.39 -10.09
N VAL A 247 16.81 6.13 -9.66
CA VAL A 247 16.66 7.26 -8.72
C VAL A 247 15.74 8.34 -9.29
N GLU A 248 15.83 8.59 -10.60
CA GLU A 248 15.01 9.57 -11.33
C GLU A 248 13.51 9.22 -11.28
N TRP A 249 13.17 7.94 -11.05
CA TRP A 249 11.78 7.52 -10.92
C TRP A 249 11.11 8.10 -9.67
N ILE A 250 11.86 8.38 -8.60
CA ILE A 250 11.31 8.93 -7.35
C ILE A 250 10.57 10.25 -7.63
N MET A 251 11.28 11.24 -8.18
CA MET A 251 10.69 12.55 -8.48
C MET A 251 9.77 12.50 -9.70
N THR A 252 10.10 11.67 -10.71
CA THR A 252 9.23 11.46 -11.88
C THR A 252 7.86 10.98 -11.46
N LYS A 253 7.77 10.03 -10.52
CA LYS A 253 6.51 9.48 -10.03
C LYS A 253 5.63 10.54 -9.37
N PHE A 254 6.20 11.39 -8.51
CA PHE A 254 5.51 12.57 -7.96
C PHE A 254 4.98 13.49 -9.06
N ARG A 255 5.65 13.55 -10.21
CA ARG A 255 5.29 14.41 -11.35
C ARG A 255 4.38 13.78 -12.40
N VAL A 256 4.07 12.48 -12.35
CA VAL A 256 3.18 11.84 -13.34
C VAL A 256 2.00 11.10 -12.75
N SER A 257 2.07 10.68 -11.48
CA SER A 257 0.98 9.94 -10.84
C SER A 257 -0.13 10.87 -10.36
N SER A 258 -1.38 10.48 -10.58
CA SER A 258 -2.56 11.16 -10.02
C SER A 258 -2.76 10.81 -8.53
N GLY A 259 -2.23 9.68 -8.06
CA GLY A 259 -2.23 9.32 -6.63
C GLY A 259 -1.39 10.25 -5.75
N MET A 260 -0.66 11.19 -6.36
CA MET A 260 0.14 12.21 -5.67
C MET A 260 -0.63 13.52 -5.48
N ASN A 261 -1.87 13.59 -5.96
CA ASN A 261 -2.75 14.74 -5.80
C ASN A 261 -3.55 14.62 -4.51
N LEU A 262 -3.91 15.77 -3.95
CA LEU A 262 -4.88 15.82 -2.86
C LEU A 262 -6.29 15.61 -3.39
N SER A 263 -7.15 14.99 -2.59
CA SER A 263 -8.56 14.77 -2.92
C SER A 263 -9.43 16.01 -2.76
N ASN A 264 -8.95 17.02 -2.03
CA ASN A 264 -9.69 18.24 -1.71
C ASN A 264 -8.76 19.46 -1.65
N GLY A 265 -9.34 20.65 -1.86
CA GLY A 265 -8.61 21.92 -1.89
C GLY A 265 -7.80 22.11 -3.17
N ASP A 266 -6.60 22.68 -3.04
CA ASP A 266 -5.65 22.79 -4.16
C ASP A 266 -4.96 21.44 -4.37
N GLU A 267 -5.50 20.64 -5.30
CA GLU A 267 -5.08 19.27 -5.60
C GLU A 267 -3.56 19.11 -5.81
N LEU A 268 -2.87 20.17 -6.23
CA LEU A 268 -1.45 20.16 -6.58
C LEU A 268 -0.56 20.84 -5.55
N ASP A 269 -1.09 21.43 -4.47
CA ASP A 269 -0.29 22.18 -3.48
C ASP A 269 0.75 21.27 -2.81
N TRP A 270 0.33 20.13 -2.23
CA TRP A 270 1.21 19.12 -1.65
C TRP A 270 2.33 18.72 -2.61
N ARG A 271 1.92 18.28 -3.80
CA ARG A 271 2.80 17.79 -4.87
C ARG A 271 3.83 18.82 -5.27
N ARG A 272 3.42 20.09 -5.46
CA ARG A 272 4.35 21.18 -5.81
C ARG A 272 5.39 21.42 -4.72
N ARG A 273 5.01 21.36 -3.44
CA ARG A 273 5.94 21.53 -2.32
C ARG A 273 6.98 20.42 -2.27
N VAL A 274 6.55 19.17 -2.37
CA VAL A 274 7.46 18.00 -2.41
C VAL A 274 8.42 18.11 -3.59
N ILE A 275 7.92 18.40 -4.79
CA ILE A 275 8.74 18.56 -6.01
C ILE A 275 9.77 19.68 -5.85
N ASN A 276 9.37 20.83 -5.30
CA ASN A 276 10.30 21.95 -5.09
C ASN A 276 11.43 21.56 -4.14
N ARG A 277 11.09 20.90 -3.03
CA ARG A 277 12.08 20.41 -2.08
C ARG A 277 13.01 19.34 -2.67
N MET A 278 12.47 18.42 -3.49
CA MET A 278 13.27 17.45 -4.23
C MET A 278 14.29 18.13 -5.16
N ARG A 279 13.88 19.19 -5.89
CA ARG A 279 14.80 19.96 -6.74
C ARG A 279 15.91 20.64 -5.96
N GLU A 280 15.59 21.24 -4.81
CA GLU A 280 16.59 21.87 -3.93
C GLU A 280 17.67 20.87 -3.48
N LEU A 281 17.29 19.60 -3.30
CA LEU A 281 18.18 18.52 -2.91
C LEU A 281 18.82 17.78 -4.10
N GLY A 282 18.63 18.28 -5.33
CA GLY A 282 19.29 17.76 -6.54
C GLY A 282 18.66 16.50 -7.14
N PHE A 283 17.43 16.14 -6.77
CA PHE A 283 16.70 15.10 -7.48
C PHE A 283 16.43 15.53 -8.93
N THR A 284 16.54 14.58 -9.85
CA THR A 284 16.22 14.74 -11.26
C THR A 284 14.95 13.95 -11.62
N ASP A 285 14.32 14.32 -12.73
CA ASP A 285 13.15 13.64 -13.26
C ASP A 285 13.24 13.53 -14.79
N VAL A 286 12.45 12.63 -15.37
CA VAL A 286 12.40 12.37 -16.82
C VAL A 286 11.02 12.68 -17.41
N VAL A 287 10.29 13.64 -16.83
CA VAL A 287 8.88 13.86 -17.17
C VAL A 287 8.69 14.33 -18.61
N GLU A 288 9.63 15.10 -19.17
CA GLU A 288 9.57 15.50 -20.57
C GLU A 288 9.63 14.30 -21.52
N HIS A 289 10.46 13.32 -21.21
CA HIS A 289 10.54 12.06 -21.94
C HIS A 289 9.29 11.22 -21.69
N PHE A 290 8.80 11.15 -20.45
CA PHE A 290 7.59 10.41 -20.09
C PHE A 290 6.35 10.87 -20.87
N VAL A 291 6.13 12.18 -20.96
CA VAL A 291 4.99 12.75 -21.70
C VAL A 291 5.06 12.45 -23.20
N ARG A 292 6.27 12.29 -23.76
CA ARG A 292 6.46 11.90 -25.17
C ARG A 292 6.33 10.39 -25.36
N TRP A 293 6.77 9.59 -24.39
CA TRP A 293 6.74 8.13 -24.41
C TRP A 293 5.32 7.57 -24.33
N GLY A 294 4.44 8.22 -23.56
CA GLY A 294 3.03 7.83 -23.42
C GLY A 294 2.12 8.22 -24.60
N LYS A 295 2.65 8.86 -25.65
CA LYS A 295 1.92 9.21 -26.88
C LYS A 295 2.16 8.17 -27.97
#